data_AF-A0AAV5J675-F1
#
_entry.id   AF-A0AAV5J675-F1
#
_cell.length_a   1.000
_cell.length_b   1.000
_cell.length_c   1.000
_cell.angle_alpha   90.00
_cell.angle_beta   90.00
_cell.angle_gamma   90.00
#
_symmetry.space_group_name_H-M   'P 1'
#
loop_
_entity.id
_entity.type
_entity.pdbx_description
1 polymer ?
#
loop_
_entity_poly.entity_id
_entity_poly.type
_entity_poly.pdbx_seq_one_letter_code
_entity_poly.pdbx_strand_id
1 'polypeptide(L)'
;MKALAIENEVPLELLKVTATGTTEEKIIDDTGKRLACFAESLNITFSFKTAMVTQIKDINEDMFEIEDGEVVAIYSPLVLSHLVGQPDCLEALIRVLKNLNPCVMVVTEYEANQSCPIFMERFSEALSFYGSPLENFEAVWSRVIRTGLLLKHHTSVEV
;
A
#
# COMPACT_ATOMS: atom_id res chain seq x y z
N MET A 1 5.23 11.35 -4.23
CA MET A 1 4.96 12.74 -4.69
C MET A 1 5.97 13.73 -4.14
N LYS A 2 6.05 14.01 -2.82
CA LYS A 2 7.05 14.96 -2.29
C LYS A 2 8.50 14.62 -2.68
N ALA A 3 8.90 13.35 -2.56
CA ALA A 3 10.22 12.91 -2.99
C ALA A 3 10.47 13.22 -4.49
N LEU A 4 9.50 12.91 -5.35
CA LEU A 4 9.56 13.21 -6.79
C LEU A 4 9.69 14.72 -7.08
N ALA A 5 9.06 15.58 -6.27
CA ALA A 5 9.17 17.03 -6.43
C ALA A 5 10.55 17.58 -6.03
N ILE A 6 11.27 16.89 -5.14
CA ILE A 6 12.57 17.33 -4.60
C ILE A 6 13.74 16.77 -5.42
N GLU A 7 13.63 15.54 -5.89
CA GLU A 7 14.74 14.77 -6.47
C GLU A 7 14.88 14.88 -8.00
N ASN A 8 14.01 15.62 -8.69
CA ASN A 8 13.95 15.59 -10.15
C ASN A 8 15.09 16.37 -10.83
N GLU A 9 16.16 15.67 -11.23
CA GLU A 9 17.10 16.12 -12.26
C GLU A 9 16.45 16.14 -13.66
N VAL A 10 15.44 15.29 -13.90
CA VAL A 10 14.59 15.28 -15.10
C VAL A 10 13.13 15.30 -14.67
N PRO A 11 12.31 16.27 -15.11
CA PRO A 11 10.91 16.36 -14.70
C PRO A 11 10.07 15.24 -15.31
N LEU A 12 9.32 14.53 -14.46
CA LEU A 12 8.31 13.56 -14.89
C LEU A 12 7.21 14.24 -15.71
N GLU A 13 6.94 13.74 -16.91
CA GLU A 13 5.89 14.28 -17.79
C GLU A 13 4.49 14.02 -17.23
N LEU A 14 4.26 12.83 -16.68
CA LEU A 14 2.98 12.41 -16.09
C LEU A 14 3.20 11.35 -15.02
N LEU A 15 2.56 11.51 -13.86
CA LEU A 15 2.40 10.47 -12.86
C LEU A 15 0.98 9.90 -12.92
N LYS A 16 0.82 8.69 -13.44
CA LYS A 16 -0.46 7.96 -13.48
C LYS A 16 -0.55 6.96 -12.33
N VAL A 17 -1.66 6.95 -11.61
CA VAL A 17 -1.96 5.98 -10.54
C VAL A 17 -3.29 5.31 -10.83
N THR A 18 -3.27 3.98 -10.97
CA THR A 18 -4.50 3.17 -11.05
C THR A 18 -4.66 2.40 -9.77
N ALA A 19 -5.75 2.66 -9.04
CA ALA A 19 -6.10 1.95 -7.82
C ALA A 19 -7.13 0.85 -8.13
N THR A 20 -6.78 -0.40 -7.84
CA THR A 20 -7.71 -1.53 -7.99
C THR A 20 -8.48 -1.78 -6.70
N GLY A 21 -9.78 -2.00 -6.80
CA GLY A 21 -10.64 -2.28 -5.65
C GLY A 21 -11.75 -3.26 -5.96
N THR A 22 -12.20 -4.01 -4.94
CA THR A 22 -13.40 -4.85 -5.01
C THR A 22 -14.62 -4.20 -4.36
N THR A 23 -14.39 -3.23 -3.48
CA THR A 23 -15.40 -2.52 -2.68
C THR A 23 -14.98 -1.07 -2.47
N GLU A 24 -15.88 -0.26 -1.89
CA GLU A 24 -15.57 1.12 -1.43
C GLU A 24 -15.08 2.09 -2.52
N GLU A 25 -15.59 1.96 -3.76
CA GLU A 25 -15.24 2.81 -4.91
C GLU A 25 -15.22 4.32 -4.56
N LYS A 26 -16.25 4.79 -3.85
CA LYS A 26 -16.35 6.19 -3.42
C LYS A 26 -15.15 6.65 -2.57
N ILE A 27 -14.65 5.80 -1.67
CA ILE A 27 -13.50 6.12 -0.83
C ILE A 27 -12.23 6.20 -1.69
N ILE A 28 -12.10 5.30 -2.67
CA ILE A 28 -10.96 5.28 -3.60
C ILE A 28 -10.98 6.56 -4.45
N ASP A 29 -12.13 6.93 -5.01
CA ASP A 29 -12.30 8.14 -5.83
C ASP A 29 -12.02 9.42 -5.04
N ASP A 30 -12.57 9.53 -3.83
CA ASP A 30 -12.33 10.69 -2.97
C ASP A 30 -10.86 10.80 -2.54
N THR A 31 -10.18 9.65 -2.39
CA THR A 31 -8.72 9.62 -2.19
C THR A 31 -7.98 10.08 -3.44
N GLY A 32 -8.38 9.62 -4.63
CA GLY A 32 -7.84 10.05 -5.92
C GLY A 32 -7.93 11.56 -6.13
N LYS A 33 -9.09 12.17 -5.83
CA LYS A 33 -9.28 13.63 -5.88
C LYS A 33 -8.33 14.37 -4.95
N ARG A 34 -8.17 13.88 -3.71
CA ARG A 34 -7.24 14.48 -2.74
C ARG A 34 -5.79 14.37 -3.20
N LEU A 35 -5.41 13.25 -3.83
CA LEU A 35 -4.08 13.07 -4.42
C LEU A 35 -3.86 14.02 -5.60
N ALA A 36 -4.87 14.24 -6.45
CA ALA A 36 -4.79 15.18 -7.55
C ALA A 36 -4.57 16.62 -7.06
N CYS A 37 -5.38 17.11 -6.13
CA CYS A 37 -5.18 18.44 -5.53
C CYS A 37 -3.79 18.56 -4.86
N PHE A 38 -3.29 17.48 -4.25
CA PHE A 38 -1.96 17.49 -3.66
C PHE A 38 -0.84 17.53 -4.70
N ALA A 39 -0.97 16.80 -5.81
CA ALA A 39 -0.03 16.82 -6.93
C ALA A 39 0.02 18.21 -7.60
N GLU A 40 -1.14 18.86 -7.77
CA GLU A 40 -1.24 20.25 -8.25
C GLU A 40 -0.44 21.22 -7.37
N SER A 41 -0.55 21.09 -6.03
CA SER A 41 0.23 21.92 -5.10
C SER A 41 1.75 21.74 -5.20
N LEU A 42 2.20 20.62 -5.80
CA LEU A 42 3.59 20.29 -6.05
C LEU A 42 4.00 20.50 -7.51
N ASN A 43 3.10 21.03 -8.34
CA ASN A 43 3.33 21.25 -9.77
C ASN A 43 3.66 19.96 -10.54
N ILE A 44 3.09 18.82 -10.12
CA ILE A 44 3.24 17.50 -10.75
C ILE A 44 2.02 17.24 -11.63
N THR A 45 2.23 16.96 -12.92
CA THR A 45 1.18 16.45 -13.81
C THR A 45 0.76 15.06 -13.33
N PHE A 46 -0.52 14.91 -12.97
CA PHE A 46 -1.00 13.71 -12.30
C PHE A 46 -2.35 13.25 -12.84
N SER A 47 -2.53 11.93 -12.94
CA SER A 47 -3.78 11.28 -13.28
C SER A 47 -4.06 10.14 -12.30
N PHE A 48 -5.33 9.99 -11.92
CA PHE A 48 -5.79 8.92 -11.05
C PHE A 48 -7.00 8.22 -11.67
N LYS A 49 -6.97 6.89 -11.65
CA LYS A 49 -8.05 6.04 -12.14
C LYS A 49 -8.40 4.98 -11.09
N THR A 50 -9.69 4.72 -10.93
CA THR A 50 -10.19 3.59 -10.14
C THR A 50 -10.54 2.44 -11.08
N ALA A 51 -10.06 1.24 -10.76
CA ALA A 51 -10.33 0.01 -11.49
C ALA A 51 -11.11 -0.97 -10.57
N MET A 52 -12.43 -0.96 -10.69
CA MET A 52 -13.31 -1.82 -9.88
C MET A 52 -13.49 -3.19 -10.52
N VAL A 53 -13.34 -4.24 -9.71
CA VAL A 53 -13.59 -5.64 -10.11
C VAL A 53 -14.51 -6.33 -9.10
N THR A 54 -15.23 -7.36 -9.53
CA THR A 54 -16.05 -8.14 -8.58
C THR A 54 -15.17 -9.09 -7.76
N GLN A 55 -14.22 -9.75 -8.42
CA GLN A 55 -13.22 -10.61 -7.78
C GLN A 55 -11.82 -10.26 -8.29
N ILE A 56 -10.79 -10.56 -7.50
CA ILE A 56 -9.39 -10.31 -7.86
C ILE A 56 -8.99 -11.02 -9.17
N LYS A 57 -9.56 -12.19 -9.46
CA LYS A 57 -9.32 -12.92 -10.71
C LYS A 57 -9.84 -12.21 -11.96
N ASP A 58 -10.74 -11.24 -11.80
CA ASP A 58 -11.34 -10.49 -12.92
C ASP A 58 -10.47 -9.29 -13.34
N ILE A 59 -9.39 -9.01 -12.59
CA ILE A 59 -8.38 -8.03 -12.98
C ILE A 59 -7.74 -8.50 -14.28
N ASN A 60 -7.58 -7.58 -15.23
CA ASN A 60 -6.90 -7.80 -16.50
C ASN A 60 -6.04 -6.59 -16.86
N GLU A 61 -5.15 -6.79 -17.84
CA GLU A 61 -4.11 -5.83 -18.24
C GLU A 61 -4.71 -4.55 -18.84
N ASP A 62 -5.81 -4.67 -19.61
CA ASP A 62 -6.42 -3.56 -20.32
C ASP A 62 -6.98 -2.49 -19.35
N MET A 63 -7.31 -2.87 -18.11
CA MET A 63 -7.81 -1.94 -17.09
C MET A 63 -6.80 -0.82 -16.75
N PHE A 64 -5.51 -1.09 -16.93
CA PHE A 64 -4.44 -0.17 -16.55
C PHE A 64 -4.10 0.86 -17.64
N GLU A 65 -4.56 0.64 -18.88
CA GLU A 65 -4.35 1.55 -20.02
C GLU A 65 -2.88 2.01 -20.13
N ILE A 66 -1.95 1.05 -20.08
CA ILE A 66 -0.52 1.35 -20.16
C ILE A 66 -0.17 1.76 -21.58
N GLU A 67 0.52 2.88 -21.73
CA GLU A 67 0.95 3.43 -23.01
C GLU A 67 2.43 3.10 -23.29
N ASP A 68 2.81 3.08 -24.57
CA ASP A 68 4.20 2.86 -24.98
C ASP A 68 5.12 3.94 -24.39
N GLY A 69 6.17 3.50 -23.68
CA GLY A 69 7.14 4.39 -23.03
C GLY A 69 6.85 4.65 -21.55
N GLU A 70 5.70 4.22 -21.02
CA GLU A 70 5.43 4.27 -19.58
C GLU A 70 6.27 3.23 -18.82
N VAL A 71 6.77 3.63 -17.65
CA VAL A 71 7.46 2.75 -16.71
C VAL A 71 6.48 2.34 -15.61
N VAL A 72 6.22 1.04 -15.50
CA VAL A 72 5.23 0.51 -14.56
C VAL A 72 5.88 0.12 -13.23
N ALA A 73 5.34 0.64 -12.13
CA ALA A 73 5.66 0.21 -10.77
C ALA A 73 4.39 -0.32 -10.10
N ILE A 74 4.50 -1.47 -9.44
CA ILE A 74 3.37 -2.12 -8.75
C ILE A 74 3.58 -2.03 -7.25
N TYR A 75 2.54 -1.58 -6.53
CA TYR A 75 2.49 -1.61 -5.07
C TYR A 75 1.31 -2.49 -4.62
N SER A 76 1.63 -3.58 -3.92
CA SER A 76 0.66 -4.61 -3.52
C SER A 76 0.69 -4.81 -2.00
N PRO A 77 -0.07 -4.01 -1.24
CA PRO A 77 -0.14 -4.15 0.20
C PRO A 77 -1.20 -5.17 0.64
N LEU A 78 -0.75 -6.20 1.36
CA LEU A 78 -1.54 -7.24 2.01
C LEU A 78 -2.42 -8.08 1.07
N VAL A 79 -2.24 -7.98 -0.25
CA VAL A 79 -3.13 -8.63 -1.22
C VAL A 79 -2.93 -10.14 -1.25
N LEU A 80 -1.68 -10.61 -1.21
CA LEU A 80 -1.37 -12.03 -1.43
C LEU A 80 -1.78 -12.89 -0.24
N SER A 81 -1.64 -12.39 0.98
CA SER A 81 -2.09 -13.09 2.20
C SER A 81 -3.60 -13.40 2.18
N HIS A 82 -4.42 -12.55 1.55
CA HIS A 82 -5.85 -12.81 1.38
C HIS A 82 -6.17 -13.88 0.32
N LEU A 83 -5.22 -14.22 -0.56
CA LEU A 83 -5.42 -15.14 -1.68
C LEU A 83 -4.86 -16.55 -1.43
N VAL A 84 -4.22 -16.81 -0.29
CA VAL A 84 -3.54 -18.10 -0.03
C VAL A 84 -4.52 -19.30 -0.06
N GLY A 85 -5.79 -19.08 0.24
CA GLY A 85 -6.85 -20.10 0.13
C GLY A 85 -7.55 -20.16 -1.24
N GLN A 86 -7.10 -19.38 -2.22
CA GLN A 86 -7.74 -19.20 -3.52
C GLN A 86 -6.68 -19.30 -4.65
N PRO A 87 -6.15 -20.51 -4.93
CA PRO A 87 -5.03 -20.70 -5.85
C PRO A 87 -5.32 -20.15 -7.26
N ASP A 88 -6.54 -20.32 -7.76
CA ASP A 88 -6.96 -19.81 -9.07
C ASP A 88 -6.92 -18.27 -9.13
N CYS A 89 -7.33 -17.59 -8.05
CA CYS A 89 -7.28 -16.13 -7.96
C CYS A 89 -5.82 -15.64 -7.87
N LEU A 90 -4.99 -16.34 -7.10
CA LEU A 90 -3.58 -16.02 -6.95
C LEU A 90 -2.82 -16.18 -8.27
N GLU A 91 -3.04 -17.28 -8.98
CA GLU A 91 -2.42 -17.54 -10.28
C GLU A 91 -2.86 -16.49 -11.32
N ALA A 92 -4.15 -16.18 -11.38
CA ALA A 92 -4.68 -15.15 -12.27
C ALA A 92 -4.03 -13.79 -11.99
N LEU A 93 -3.97 -13.38 -10.71
CA LEU A 93 -3.34 -12.12 -10.32
C LEU A 93 -1.86 -12.09 -10.69
N ILE A 94 -1.09 -13.11 -10.32
CA ILE A 94 0.36 -13.18 -10.61
C ILE A 94 0.60 -13.13 -12.13
N ARG A 95 -0.26 -13.77 -12.94
CA ARG A 95 -0.16 -13.72 -14.40
C ARG A 95 -0.31 -12.29 -14.92
N VAL A 96 -1.35 -11.57 -14.48
CA VAL A 96 -1.57 -10.17 -14.88
C VAL A 96 -0.40 -9.30 -14.45
N LEU A 97 0.03 -9.39 -13.19
CA LEU A 97 1.13 -8.57 -12.67
C LEU A 97 2.45 -8.79 -13.44
N LYS A 98 2.70 -10.02 -13.92
CA LYS A 98 3.84 -10.33 -14.80
C LYS A 98 3.66 -9.73 -16.20
N ASN A 99 2.46 -9.83 -16.76
CA ASN A 99 2.16 -9.32 -18.11
C ASN A 99 2.21 -7.79 -18.20
N LEU A 100 1.97 -7.09 -17.09
CA LEU A 100 2.18 -5.63 -16.99
C LEU A 100 3.67 -5.24 -17.09
N ASN A 101 4.59 -6.20 -17.05
CA ASN A 101 6.04 -6.00 -17.18
C ASN A 101 6.59 -4.87 -16.27
N PRO A 102 6.35 -4.91 -14.95
CA PRO A 102 6.77 -3.85 -14.05
C PRO A 102 8.29 -3.77 -13.91
N CYS A 103 8.83 -2.55 -13.82
CA CYS A 103 10.25 -2.34 -13.50
C CYS A 103 10.55 -2.66 -12.03
N VAL A 104 9.55 -2.47 -11.15
CA VAL A 104 9.62 -2.79 -9.74
C VAL A 104 8.25 -3.19 -9.22
N MET A 105 8.24 -4.18 -8.35
CA MET A 105 7.06 -4.59 -7.61
C MET A 105 7.39 -4.57 -6.12
N VAL A 106 6.62 -3.81 -5.35
CA VAL A 106 6.73 -3.71 -3.89
C VAL A 106 5.57 -4.49 -3.29
N VAL A 107 5.91 -5.53 -2.52
CA VAL A 107 4.97 -6.40 -1.83
C VAL A 107 5.13 -6.21 -0.34
N THR A 108 4.03 -5.96 0.37
CA THR A 108 4.02 -5.92 1.83
C THR A 108 3.00 -6.92 2.35
N GLU A 109 3.44 -7.88 3.17
CA GLU A 109 2.59 -8.94 3.72
C GLU A 109 2.87 -9.10 5.21
N TYR A 110 1.93 -9.75 5.92
CA TYR A 110 2.17 -10.14 7.30
C TYR A 110 3.17 -11.31 7.34
N GLU A 111 4.17 -11.21 8.22
CA GLU A 111 5.06 -12.33 8.53
C GLU A 111 4.35 -13.27 9.52
N ALA A 112 3.44 -14.09 9.00
CA ALA A 112 2.70 -15.08 9.78
C ALA A 112 2.32 -16.28 8.91
N ASN A 113 2.53 -17.49 9.41
CA ASN A 113 2.07 -18.70 8.72
C ASN A 113 0.57 -18.94 8.94
N GLN A 114 -0.27 -18.21 8.21
CA GLN A 114 -1.73 -18.34 8.29
C GLN A 114 -2.29 -19.50 7.45
N SER A 115 -1.44 -20.16 6.64
CA SER A 115 -1.87 -21.17 5.67
C SER A 115 -1.57 -22.61 6.08
N CYS A 116 -0.94 -22.83 7.24
CA CYS A 116 -0.72 -24.19 7.76
C CYS A 116 -2.04 -24.98 7.80
N PRO A 117 -2.13 -26.21 7.29
CA PRO A 117 -3.39 -26.97 7.30
C PRO A 117 -3.80 -27.42 8.72
N ILE A 118 -2.85 -27.48 9.66
CA ILE A 118 -3.06 -27.96 11.03
C ILE A 118 -3.61 -26.83 11.92
N PHE A 119 -4.80 -27.03 12.48
CA PHE A 119 -5.46 -26.01 13.31
C PHE A 119 -4.61 -25.56 14.51
N MET A 120 -4.04 -26.51 15.26
CA MET A 120 -3.25 -26.19 16.46
C MET A 120 -2.02 -25.34 16.13
N GLU A 121 -1.39 -25.57 14.98
CA GLU A 121 -0.25 -24.78 14.53
C GLU A 121 -0.68 -23.38 14.12
N ARG A 122 -1.75 -23.23 13.34
CA ARG A 122 -2.32 -21.90 13.03
C ARG A 122 -2.76 -21.15 14.28
N PHE A 123 -3.34 -21.84 15.25
CA PHE A 123 -3.80 -21.22 16.50
C PHE A 123 -2.63 -20.74 17.35
N SER A 124 -1.57 -21.55 17.47
CA SER A 124 -0.34 -21.17 18.15
C SER A 124 0.33 -19.98 17.45
N GLU A 125 0.43 -20.02 16.12
CA GLU A 125 1.00 -18.95 15.30
C GLU A 125 0.21 -17.64 15.46
N ALA A 126 -1.13 -17.71 15.41
CA ALA A 126 -1.99 -16.55 15.63
C ALA A 126 -1.83 -15.97 17.03
N LEU A 127 -1.74 -16.81 18.07
CA LEU A 127 -1.48 -16.34 19.43
C LEU A 127 -0.11 -15.66 19.55
N SER A 128 0.92 -16.20 18.92
CA SER A 128 2.24 -15.58 18.89
C SER A 128 2.22 -14.25 18.13
N PHE A 129 1.62 -14.22 16.94
CA PHE A 129 1.55 -13.05 16.07
C PHE A 129 0.71 -11.91 16.67
N TYR A 130 -0.48 -12.21 17.20
CA TYR A 130 -1.36 -11.22 17.83
C TYR A 130 -1.07 -10.98 19.32
N GLY A 131 -0.28 -11.85 19.97
CA GLY A 131 0.17 -11.69 21.37
C GLY A 131 1.51 -10.95 21.50
N SER A 132 2.38 -11.05 20.50
CA SER A 132 3.62 -10.25 20.34
C SER A 132 3.45 -8.72 20.50
N PRO A 133 2.32 -8.07 20.14
CA PRO A 133 2.12 -6.64 20.30
C PRO A 133 2.13 -6.14 21.73
N LEU A 134 1.92 -6.97 22.76
CA LEU A 134 1.89 -6.48 24.15
C LEU A 134 3.25 -5.93 24.62
N GLU A 135 4.37 -6.48 24.15
CA GLU A 135 5.70 -6.00 24.52
C GLU A 135 6.16 -4.81 23.65
N ASN A 136 5.75 -4.78 22.38
CA ASN A 136 6.18 -3.73 21.44
C ASN A 136 5.36 -2.44 21.57
N PHE A 137 4.09 -2.55 21.95
CA PHE A 137 3.22 -1.40 22.10
C PHE A 137 3.66 -0.56 23.31
N GLU A 138 4.02 -1.19 24.45
CA GLU A 138 4.59 -0.51 25.63
C GLU A 138 5.87 0.29 25.28
N ALA A 139 6.75 -0.27 24.43
CA ALA A 139 7.95 0.41 23.97
C ALA A 139 7.64 1.61 23.03
N VAL A 140 6.67 1.47 22.14
CA VAL A 140 6.22 2.54 21.22
C VAL A 140 5.53 3.67 21.98
N TRP A 141 4.61 3.35 22.89
CA TRP A 141 3.93 4.37 23.70
C TRP A 141 4.86 5.06 24.68
N SER A 142 5.79 4.32 25.30
CA SER A 142 6.80 4.91 26.17
C SER A 142 7.74 5.87 25.43
N ARG A 143 7.93 5.68 24.11
CA ARG A 143 8.63 6.64 23.25
C ARG A 143 7.74 7.85 22.94
N VAL A 144 6.49 7.66 22.55
CA VAL A 144 5.55 8.76 22.24
C VAL A 144 5.32 9.67 23.46
N ILE A 145 5.11 9.10 24.65
CA ILE A 145 4.93 9.87 25.90
C ILE A 145 6.21 10.62 26.28
N ARG A 146 7.40 10.02 26.15
CA ARG A 146 8.68 10.70 26.42
C ARG A 146 8.95 11.86 25.47
N THR A 147 8.64 11.70 24.19
CA THR A 147 8.85 12.78 23.21
C THR A 147 7.85 13.93 23.40
N GLY A 148 6.61 13.62 23.81
CA GLY A 148 5.61 14.63 24.20
C GLY A 148 5.93 15.39 25.50
N LEU A 149 6.57 14.74 26.49
CA LEU A 149 7.02 15.38 27.73
C LEU A 149 8.27 16.27 27.52
N LEU A 150 9.19 15.86 26.65
CA LEU A 150 10.37 16.67 26.31
C LEU A 150 10.01 17.97 25.58
N LEU A 151 8.98 17.94 24.73
CA LEU A 151 8.47 19.15 24.06
C LEU A 151 7.80 20.13 25.04
N LYS A 152 7.12 19.64 26.09
CA LYS A 152 6.54 20.50 27.13
C LYS A 152 7.59 21.18 28.02
N HIS A 153 8.72 20.52 28.28
CA HIS A 153 9.81 21.12 29.07
C HIS A 153 10.59 22.20 28.30
N HIS A 154 10.64 22.14 26.96
CA HIS A 154 11.27 23.20 26.15
C HIS A 154 10.38 24.43 25.94
N THR A 155 9.06 24.31 26.06
CA THR A 155 8.12 25.45 25.94
C THR A 155 7.85 26.20 27.26
N SER A 156 8.45 25.79 28.38
CA SER A 156 8.26 26.42 29.69
C SER A 156 9.50 27.16 30.21
N VAL A 157 10.49 27.41 29.35
CA VAL A 157 11.66 28.26 29.67
C VAL A 157 11.78 29.39 28.65
N GLU A 158 10.68 30.07 28.35
CA GLU A 158 10.68 31.43 27.79
C GLU A 158 9.44 32.17 28.33
N VAL A 159 9.54 32.64 29.58
CA VAL A 159 8.82 33.81 30.10
C VAL A 159 9.80 34.63 30.92
#